data_AF-A0A498PS78-F1
#
_entry.id   AF-A0A498PS78-F1
#
_cell.length_a   1.000
_cell.length_b   1.000
_cell.length_c   1.000
_cell.angle_alpha   90.00
_cell.angle_beta   90.00
_cell.angle_gamma   90.00
#
_symmetry.space_group_name_H-M   'P 1'
#
loop_
_entity.id
_entity.type
_entity.pdbx_description
1 polymer ?
#
loop_
_entity_poly.entity_id
_entity_poly.type
_entity_poly.pdbx_seq_one_letter_code
_entity_poly.pdbx_strand_id
1 'polypeptide(L)'
;MLRDKAIHAASGAYAPYSRFPVGAAALVDDGRVVTGCNVENVSYGLGLCAECGVVCALHATGGGRLVALACVDGAGSALMPCGRCRQLLLEHGGPELLIDHPGGPRRLGDLLPEPFRADLAADLAADLAADPVARQRGPKRPGNDEPDRETL
;
A
#
# COMPACT_ATOMS: atom_id res chain seq x y z
N MET A 1 -9.99 16.54 10.29
CA MET A 1 -8.52 16.47 10.06
C MET A 1 -8.15 15.46 8.96
N LEU A 2 -8.33 14.15 9.13
CA LEU A 2 -7.91 13.17 8.11
C LEU A 2 -8.71 13.30 6.80
N ARG A 3 -10.04 13.42 6.87
CA ARG A 3 -10.88 13.69 5.68
C ARG A 3 -10.45 14.94 4.93
N ASP A 4 -10.21 16.05 5.62
CA ASP A 4 -9.78 17.31 4.98
C ASP A 4 -8.45 17.15 4.23
N LYS A 5 -7.49 16.43 4.83
CA LYS A 5 -6.21 16.12 4.17
C LYS A 5 -6.39 15.17 2.98
N ALA A 6 -7.30 14.20 3.07
CA ALA A 6 -7.62 13.30 1.96
C ALA A 6 -8.30 14.07 0.80
N ILE A 7 -9.21 14.99 1.09
CA ILE A 7 -9.85 15.88 0.10
C ILE A 7 -8.79 16.72 -0.60
N HIS A 8 -7.87 17.32 0.16
CA HIS A 8 -6.77 18.09 -0.42
C HIS A 8 -5.89 17.21 -1.32
N ALA A 9 -5.54 16.00 -0.89
CA ALA A 9 -4.76 15.05 -1.68
C ALA A 9 -5.47 14.67 -3.00
N ALA A 10 -6.80 14.50 -2.99
CA ALA A 10 -7.59 14.17 -4.17
C ALA A 10 -7.45 15.20 -5.29
N SER A 11 -7.18 16.47 -4.99
CA SER A 11 -6.94 17.51 -6.00
C SER A 11 -5.66 17.31 -6.81
N GLY A 12 -4.72 16.50 -6.30
CA GLY A 12 -3.49 16.11 -7.01
C GLY A 12 -3.61 14.83 -7.84
N ALA A 13 -4.79 14.19 -7.86
CA ALA A 13 -5.00 12.93 -8.56
C ALA A 13 -4.75 13.06 -10.07
N TYR A 14 -3.99 12.12 -10.63
CA TYR A 14 -3.89 11.93 -12.07
C TYR A 14 -4.90 10.86 -12.49
N ALA A 15 -6.11 11.28 -12.84
CA ALA A 15 -7.20 10.37 -13.21
C ALA A 15 -7.91 10.75 -14.53
N PRO A 16 -7.17 10.95 -15.64
CA PRO A 16 -7.77 11.41 -16.89
C PRO A 16 -8.65 10.35 -17.57
N TYR A 17 -8.46 9.07 -17.28
CA TYR A 17 -9.14 7.97 -17.94
C TYR A 17 -10.47 7.66 -17.26
N SER A 18 -10.48 7.44 -15.93
CA SER A 18 -11.74 7.21 -15.20
C SER A 18 -12.51 8.49 -14.90
N ARG A 19 -11.81 9.63 -14.82
CA ARG A 19 -12.35 10.90 -14.29
C ARG A 19 -12.85 10.77 -12.85
N PHE A 20 -12.23 9.86 -12.09
CA PHE A 20 -12.58 9.58 -10.71
C PHE A 20 -11.38 9.85 -9.79
N PRO A 21 -11.18 11.11 -9.35
CA PRO A 21 -10.12 11.46 -8.43
C PRO A 21 -10.41 10.90 -7.04
N VAL A 22 -9.38 10.31 -6.43
CA VAL A 22 -9.41 9.71 -5.09
C VAL A 22 -8.22 10.22 -4.30
N GLY A 23 -8.47 10.60 -3.05
CA GLY A 23 -7.43 10.99 -2.11
C GLY A 23 -7.51 10.18 -0.82
N ALA A 24 -6.37 9.96 -0.19
CA ALA A 24 -6.27 9.26 1.08
C ALA A 24 -5.30 9.97 2.01
N ALA A 25 -5.57 9.90 3.32
CA ALA A 25 -4.70 10.41 4.37
C ALA A 25 -4.71 9.45 5.55
N ALA A 26 -3.53 9.18 6.13
CA ALA A 26 -3.40 8.28 7.25
C ALA A 26 -2.56 8.86 8.38
N LEU A 27 -3.01 8.63 9.61
CA LEU A 27 -2.26 8.88 10.84
C LEU A 27 -1.28 7.74 11.07
N VAL A 28 -0.03 8.09 11.35
CA VAL A 28 1.03 7.15 11.69
C VAL A 28 1.23 7.12 13.21
N ASP A 29 1.82 6.04 13.74
CA ASP A 29 2.06 5.81 15.16
C ASP A 29 3.00 6.83 15.84
N ASP A 30 3.80 7.54 15.07
CA ASP A 30 4.61 8.69 15.53
C ASP A 30 3.86 10.04 15.51
N GLY A 31 2.57 10.03 15.15
CA GLY A 31 1.70 11.21 15.13
C GLY A 31 1.71 12.01 13.83
N ARG A 32 2.56 11.67 12.84
CA ARG A 32 2.55 12.35 11.54
C ARG A 32 1.36 11.92 10.69
N VAL A 33 1.03 12.72 9.67
CA VAL A 33 0.04 12.34 8.66
C VAL A 33 0.70 12.26 7.31
N VAL A 34 0.51 11.14 6.64
CA VAL A 34 0.92 10.91 5.25
C VAL A 34 -0.31 10.91 4.33
N THR A 35 -0.13 11.32 3.08
CA THR A 35 -1.22 11.47 2.11
C THR A 35 -0.85 10.85 0.77
N GLY A 36 -1.86 10.46 -0.01
CA GLY A 36 -1.72 9.96 -1.37
C GLY A 36 -2.95 10.22 -2.21
N CYS A 37 -2.80 10.14 -3.52
CA CYS A 37 -3.89 10.23 -4.50
C CYS A 37 -3.72 9.13 -5.56
N ASN A 38 -4.78 8.82 -6.30
CA ASN A 38 -4.67 7.85 -7.39
C ASN A 38 -3.92 8.43 -8.59
N VAL A 39 -3.13 7.56 -9.22
CA VAL A 39 -2.36 7.85 -10.45
C VAL A 39 -2.66 6.76 -11.45
N GLU A 40 -3.41 7.11 -12.48
CA GLU A 40 -3.77 6.21 -13.55
C GLU A 40 -2.67 6.07 -14.60
N ASN A 41 -2.81 5.06 -15.43
CA ASN A 41 -1.89 4.78 -16.53
C ASN A 41 -2.67 4.30 -17.76
N VAL A 42 -2.13 4.55 -18.95
CA VAL A 42 -2.71 4.07 -20.22
C VAL A 42 -2.85 2.55 -20.24
N SER A 43 -1.93 1.82 -19.61
CA SER A 43 -2.10 0.40 -19.30
C SER A 43 -2.82 0.29 -17.95
N TYR A 44 -4.13 0.10 -17.99
CA TYR A 44 -5.00 0.28 -16.82
C TYR A 44 -4.62 -0.57 -15.61
N GLY A 45 -4.02 -1.75 -15.83
CA GLY A 45 -3.53 -2.63 -14.76
C GLY A 45 -2.37 -2.05 -13.93
N LEU A 46 -1.71 -0.99 -14.41
CA LEU A 46 -0.62 -0.30 -13.71
C LEU A 46 -1.11 0.85 -12.81
N GLY A 47 -2.42 1.10 -12.76
CA GLY A 47 -3.01 2.16 -11.94
C GLY A 47 -2.69 2.00 -10.45
N LEU A 48 -2.24 3.09 -9.84
CA LEU A 48 -1.94 3.18 -8.42
C LEU A 48 -3.11 3.84 -7.69
N CYS A 49 -3.61 3.19 -6.65
CA CYS A 49 -4.65 3.77 -5.80
C CYS A 49 -4.06 4.79 -4.82
N ALA A 50 -4.92 5.64 -4.26
CA ALA A 50 -4.50 6.67 -3.29
C ALA A 50 -3.85 6.05 -2.03
N GLU A 51 -4.35 4.91 -1.57
CA GLU A 51 -3.81 4.18 -0.43
C GLU A 51 -2.43 3.58 -0.71
N CYS A 52 -2.12 3.25 -1.97
CA CYS A 52 -0.76 2.90 -2.37
C CYS A 52 0.19 4.09 -2.17
N GLY A 53 -0.24 5.29 -2.57
CA GLY A 53 0.51 6.53 -2.36
C GLY A 53 0.76 6.81 -0.88
N VAL A 54 -0.23 6.59 -0.02
CA VAL A 54 -0.09 6.67 1.45
C VAL A 54 1.00 5.73 1.96
N VAL A 55 1.02 4.48 1.50
CA VAL A 55 2.01 3.48 1.92
C VAL A 55 3.41 3.80 1.41
N CYS A 56 3.54 4.27 0.16
CA CYS A 56 4.81 4.77 -0.35
C CYS A 56 5.32 5.94 0.49
N ALA A 57 4.44 6.90 0.81
CA ALA A 57 4.77 8.06 1.64
C ALA A 57 5.14 7.67 3.07
N LEU A 58 4.49 6.66 3.67
CA LEU A 58 4.86 6.11 4.98
C LEU A 58 6.34 5.75 5.00
N HIS A 59 6.79 4.91 4.07
CA HIS A 59 8.18 4.44 4.04
C HIS A 59 9.17 5.52 3.61
N ALA A 60 8.81 6.35 2.64
CA ALA A 60 9.65 7.47 2.19
C ALA A 60 9.89 8.52 3.30
N THR A 61 9.02 8.58 4.31
CA THR A 61 9.10 9.53 5.43
C THR A 61 9.54 8.91 6.75
N GLY A 62 10.16 7.72 6.72
CA GLY A 62 10.77 7.11 7.90
C GLY A 62 10.09 5.85 8.45
N GLY A 63 9.06 5.33 7.78
CA GLY A 63 8.40 4.06 8.17
C GLY A 63 7.46 4.20 9.38
N GLY A 64 7.25 3.11 10.13
CA GLY A 64 6.29 3.06 11.24
C GLY A 64 4.99 2.33 10.88
N ARG A 65 3.94 2.55 11.67
CA ARG A 65 2.65 1.84 11.55
C ARG A 65 1.49 2.78 11.30
N LEU A 66 0.60 2.42 10.38
CA LEU A 66 -0.65 3.15 10.16
C LEU A 66 -1.63 2.86 11.31
N VAL A 67 -2.21 3.91 11.88
CA VAL A 67 -3.16 3.84 13.00
C VAL A 67 -4.60 4.08 12.52
N ALA A 68 -4.80 5.06 11.65
CA ALA A 68 -6.11 5.37 11.07
C ALA A 68 -5.95 5.91 9.64
N LEU A 69 -6.90 5.62 8.76
CA LEU A 69 -6.90 6.08 7.37
C LEU A 69 -8.29 6.57 6.94
N ALA A 70 -8.33 7.70 6.25
CA ALA A 70 -9.49 8.18 5.52
C ALA A 70 -9.22 8.16 4.01
N CYS A 71 -10.19 7.69 3.23
CA CYS A 71 -10.16 7.67 1.76
C CYS A 71 -11.44 8.34 1.25
N VAL A 72 -11.32 9.22 0.25
CA VAL A 72 -12.44 10.00 -0.27
C VAL A 72 -12.39 10.11 -1.79
N ASP A 73 -13.55 10.31 -2.41
CA ASP A 73 -13.63 10.77 -3.80
C ASP A 73 -13.36 12.28 -3.92
N GLY A 74 -13.34 12.81 -5.15
CA GLY A 74 -13.17 14.24 -5.42
C GLY A 74 -14.28 15.15 -4.90
N ALA A 75 -15.43 14.59 -4.50
CA ALA A 75 -16.50 15.33 -3.83
C ALA A 75 -16.37 15.29 -2.29
N GLY A 76 -15.36 14.57 -1.77
CA GLY A 76 -15.12 14.41 -0.34
C GLY A 76 -15.97 13.33 0.33
N SER A 77 -16.69 12.51 -0.44
CA SER A 77 -17.46 11.37 0.10
C SER A 77 -16.49 10.27 0.52
N ALA A 78 -16.70 9.70 1.70
CA ALA A 78 -15.87 8.59 2.18
C ALA A 78 -16.00 7.36 1.28
N LEU A 79 -14.86 6.78 0.90
CA LEU A 79 -14.75 5.58 0.08
C LEU A 79 -14.12 4.45 0.89
N MET A 80 -14.52 3.22 0.58
CA MET A 80 -13.89 2.03 1.13
C MET A 80 -12.70 1.61 0.25
N PRO A 81 -11.56 1.21 0.86
CA PRO A 81 -10.44 0.68 0.10
C PRO A 81 -10.83 -0.55 -0.72
N CYS A 82 -10.30 -0.64 -1.95
CA CYS A 82 -10.46 -1.82 -2.79
C CYS A 82 -9.71 -3.03 -2.20
N GLY A 83 -10.02 -4.24 -2.66
CA GLY A 83 -9.42 -5.46 -2.10
C GLY A 83 -7.88 -5.46 -2.08
N ARG A 84 -7.26 -4.96 -3.17
CA ARG A 84 -5.80 -4.78 -3.25
C ARG A 84 -5.27 -3.87 -2.14
N CYS A 85 -5.92 -2.72 -1.94
CA CYS A 85 -5.50 -1.75 -0.92
C CYS A 85 -5.72 -2.28 0.49
N ARG A 86 -6.77 -3.08 0.73
CA ARG A 86 -6.96 -3.72 2.05
C ARG A 86 -5.79 -4.62 2.42
N GLN A 87 -5.33 -5.45 1.49
CA GLN A 87 -4.17 -6.31 1.73
C GLN A 87 -2.89 -5.51 1.95
N LEU A 88 -2.66 -4.46 1.15
CA LEU A 88 -1.50 -3.58 1.30
C LEU A 88 -1.50 -2.83 2.65
N LEU A 89 -2.65 -2.28 3.04
CA LEU A 89 -2.80 -1.57 4.31
C LEU A 89 -2.67 -2.52 5.51
N LEU A 90 -3.08 -3.78 5.37
CA LEU A 90 -2.95 -4.79 6.43
C LEU A 90 -1.48 -4.99 6.79
N GLU A 91 -0.59 -5.02 5.79
CA GLU A 91 0.85 -5.15 6.00
C GLU A 91 1.40 -4.03 6.90
N HIS A 92 0.90 -2.81 6.77
CA HIS A 92 1.46 -1.61 7.40
C HIS A 92 0.68 -1.05 8.60
N GLY A 93 -0.57 -1.47 8.79
CA GLY A 93 -1.40 -1.07 9.94
C GLY A 93 -1.96 -2.25 10.74
N GLY A 94 -1.94 -3.46 10.19
CA GLY A 94 -2.48 -4.64 10.84
C GLY A 94 -4.01 -4.63 10.91
N PRO A 95 -4.61 -5.64 11.56
CA PRO A 95 -6.08 -5.77 11.62
C PRO A 95 -6.75 -4.66 12.42
N GLU A 96 -6.02 -4.00 13.33
CA GLU A 96 -6.54 -2.89 14.16
C GLU A 96 -6.57 -1.53 13.46
N LEU A 97 -5.95 -1.40 12.28
CA LEU A 97 -5.99 -0.16 11.51
C LEU A 97 -7.44 0.29 11.31
N LEU A 98 -7.77 1.50 11.78
CA LEU A 98 -9.10 2.08 11.61
C LEU A 98 -9.25 2.68 10.21
N ILE A 99 -10.26 2.24 9.48
CA ILE A 99 -10.64 2.77 8.18
C ILE A 99 -11.90 3.62 8.37
N ASP A 100 -11.83 4.88 7.94
CA ASP A 100 -12.97 5.78 7.93
C ASP A 100 -14.13 5.24 7.09
N HIS A 101 -15.35 5.43 7.57
CA HIS A 101 -16.56 4.91 6.95
C HIS A 101 -17.75 5.82 7.33
N PRO A 102 -18.76 6.01 6.45
CA PRO A 102 -19.89 6.92 6.72
C PRO A 102 -20.63 6.66 8.04
N GLY A 103 -20.82 5.38 8.39
CA GLY A 103 -21.44 4.94 9.65
C GLY A 103 -20.48 4.86 10.86
N GLY A 104 -19.31 5.50 10.80
CA GLY A 104 -18.26 5.43 11.81
C GLY A 104 -17.12 4.47 11.43
N PRO A 105 -15.88 4.71 11.93
CA PRO A 105 -14.70 3.95 11.55
C PRO A 105 -14.84 2.44 11.80
N ARG A 106 -14.19 1.63 10.95
CA ARG A 106 -14.18 0.17 11.02
C ARG A 106 -12.76 -0.36 11.09
N ARG A 107 -12.54 -1.47 11.80
CA ARG A 107 -11.24 -2.13 11.81
C ARG A 107 -10.99 -2.77 10.46
N LEU A 108 -9.76 -2.68 9.97
CA LEU A 108 -9.38 -3.28 8.69
C LEU A 108 -9.59 -4.80 8.69
N GLY A 109 -9.40 -5.46 9.84
CA GLY A 109 -9.67 -6.89 9.99
C GLY A 109 -11.13 -7.28 9.74
N ASP A 110 -12.08 -6.37 9.97
CA ASP A 110 -13.51 -6.62 9.69
C ASP A 110 -13.83 -6.45 8.19
N LEU A 111 -12.98 -5.69 7.48
CA LEU A 111 -13.11 -5.39 6.06
C LEU A 111 -12.35 -6.40 5.17
N LEU A 112 -11.40 -7.10 5.75
CA LEU A 112 -10.64 -8.18 5.13
C LEU A 112 -10.51 -9.33 6.13
N PRO A 113 -11.63 -10.05 6.40
CA PRO A 113 -11.61 -11.22 7.26
C PRO A 113 -10.76 -12.31 6.61
N GLU A 114 -10.05 -13.08 7.47
CA GLU A 114 -9.22 -14.21 7.05
C GLU A 114 -8.28 -13.85 5.87
N PRO A 115 -7.48 -12.77 6.02
CA PRO A 115 -6.66 -12.27 4.93
C PRO A 115 -5.63 -13.32 4.51
N PHE A 116 -5.28 -13.32 3.23
CA PHE A 116 -4.11 -14.07 2.79
C PHE A 116 -2.88 -13.59 3.57
N ARG A 117 -2.14 -14.55 4.10
CA ARG A 117 -0.84 -14.34 4.73
C ARG A 117 0.10 -15.40 4.18
N ALA A 118 1.23 -14.98 3.66
CA ALA A 118 2.34 -15.89 3.41
C ALA A 118 3.30 -15.72 4.59
N ASP A 119 3.66 -16.81 5.24
CA ASP A 119 4.83 -16.80 6.10
C ASP A 119 6.00 -17.09 5.18
N LEU A 120 6.41 -16.12 4.35
CA LEU A 120 7.39 -16.34 3.30
C LEU A 120 8.71 -16.93 3.84
N ALA A 121 9.03 -16.72 5.13
CA ALA A 121 10.19 -17.32 5.77
C ALA A 121 9.96 -18.81 6.08
N ALA A 122 8.81 -19.17 6.65
CA ALA A 122 8.45 -20.58 6.88
C ALA A 122 8.16 -21.32 5.57
N ASP A 123 7.50 -20.67 4.61
CA ASP A 123 7.17 -21.19 3.29
C ASP A 123 8.45 -21.44 2.48
N LEU A 124 9.40 -20.50 2.47
CA LEU A 124 10.72 -20.70 1.85
C LEU A 124 11.53 -21.78 2.58
N ALA A 125 11.49 -21.82 3.91
CA ALA A 125 12.17 -22.86 4.68
C ALA A 125 11.58 -24.26 4.40
N ALA A 126 10.25 -24.35 4.23
CA ALA A 126 9.55 -25.58 3.87
C ALA A 126 9.87 -26.01 2.43
N ASP A 127 9.86 -25.08 1.47
CA ASP A 127 10.21 -25.34 0.07
C ASP A 127 11.68 -25.82 -0.07
N LEU A 128 12.62 -25.18 0.64
CA LEU A 128 14.02 -25.59 0.68
C LEU A 128 14.24 -26.94 1.40
N ALA A 129 13.37 -27.29 2.33
CA ALA A 129 13.39 -28.61 2.98
C ALA A 129 12.79 -29.71 2.09
N ALA A 130 11.86 -29.37 1.20
CA ALA A 130 11.17 -30.29 0.30
C ALA A 130 11.93 -30.58 -1.01
N ASP A 131 12.88 -29.72 -1.44
CA ASP A 131 13.71 -29.93 -2.63
C ASP A 131 15.19 -30.25 -2.30
N PRO A 132 15.62 -31.53 -2.36
CA PRO A 132 17.01 -31.90 -2.09
C PRO A 132 18.02 -31.43 -3.15
N VAL A 133 17.57 -30.94 -4.32
CA VAL A 133 18.43 -30.43 -5.41
C VAL A 133 18.79 -28.95 -5.20
N ALA A 134 17.94 -28.16 -4.53
CA ALA A 134 18.19 -26.76 -4.23
C ALA A 134 19.40 -26.53 -3.30
N ARG A 135 19.72 -27.49 -2.42
CA ARG A 135 20.90 -27.45 -1.53
C ARG A 135 22.25 -27.38 -2.26
N GLN A 136 22.34 -27.85 -3.50
CA GLN A 136 23.62 -27.95 -4.23
C GLN A 136 23.92 -26.74 -5.12
N ARG A 137 22.95 -25.85 -5.34
CA ARG A 137 23.19 -24.56 -6.01
C ARG A 137 23.55 -23.52 -4.94
N GLY A 138 24.81 -23.52 -4.54
CA GLY A 138 25.39 -22.39 -3.80
C GLY A 138 25.13 -21.05 -4.54
N PRO A 139 25.26 -19.90 -3.86
CA PRO A 139 24.95 -18.61 -4.46
C PRO A 139 25.71 -18.45 -5.78
N LYS A 140 24.97 -18.23 -6.88
CA LYS A 140 25.59 -17.84 -8.15
C LYS A 140 26.40 -16.58 -7.86
N ARG A 141 27.72 -16.66 -8.03
CA ARG A 141 28.59 -15.48 -7.99
C ARG A 141 27.98 -14.46 -8.98
N PRO A 142 27.81 -13.19 -8.59
CA PRO A 142 27.41 -12.17 -9.55
C PRO A 142 28.43 -12.20 -10.69
N GLY A 143 27.93 -12.37 -11.91
CA GLY A 143 28.74 -12.21 -13.11
C GLY A 143 29.26 -10.79 -13.14
N ASN A 144 30.57 -10.64 -13.33
CA ASN A 144 31.19 -9.37 -13.58
C ASN A 144 30.76 -8.87 -14.97
N ASP A 145 29.69 -8.09 -15.02
CA ASP A 145 29.40 -7.19 -16.13
C ASP A 145 28.96 -5.85 -15.54
N GLU A 146 29.96 -5.01 -15.24
CA GLU A 146 29.87 -3.53 -15.28
C GLU A 146 30.86 -3.07 -16.35
N PRO A 147 30.68 -1.92 -17.02
CA PRO A 147 30.06 -0.69 -16.51
C PRO A 147 29.08 -0.07 -17.54
N ASP A 148 28.48 1.13 -17.44
CA ASP A 148 28.77 2.32 -16.66
C ASP A 148 27.49 3.20 -16.60
N ARG A 149 27.35 3.86 -15.45
CA ARG A 149 26.83 5.21 -15.20
C ARG A 149 26.24 6.00 -16.39
N GLU A 150 24.92 6.01 -16.51
CA GLU A 150 24.18 7.24 -16.80
C GLU A 150 22.93 7.30 -15.90
N THR A 151 23.02 8.24 -14.97
CA THR A 151 22.10 8.62 -13.91
C THR A 151 20.70 8.98 -14.39
N LEU A 152 19.70 8.30 -13.82
CA LEU A 152 18.43 8.88 -13.35
C LEU A 152 18.17 8.39 -11.94
#